data_AF-A0A438II99-F1
#
_entry.id   AF-A0A438II99-F1
#
_cell.length_a   1.000
_cell.length_b   1.000
_cell.length_c   1.000
_cell.angle_alpha   90.00
_cell.angle_beta   90.00
_cell.angle_gamma   90.00
#
_symmetry.space_group_name_H-M   'P 1'
#
loop_
_entity.id
_entity.type
_entity.pdbx_description
1 polymer ?
#
loop_
_entity_poly.entity_id
_entity_poly.type
_entity_poly.pdbx_seq_one_letter_code
_entity_poly.pdbx_strand_id
1 'polypeptide(L)'
;MKLSVKRSFLHLVEDIDSIKKMNWAEFVLSYLVHGIEEFKMKQQSGVCGCLLFLMLFYHEHISFEEKFLPLYTRPCPRITAWGDDEVLDMKRRLKKLGGYANDNVKIWVIQNEIRDCVDRNA
;
A
#
# COMPACT_ATOMS: atom_id res chain seq x y z
N MET A 1 22.41 -15.41 16.84
CA MET A 1 20.94 -15.53 16.71
C MET A 1 20.64 -16.19 15.37
N LYS A 2 20.00 -17.37 15.36
CA LYS A 2 19.70 -18.11 14.12
C LYS A 2 18.25 -17.80 13.74
N LEU A 3 18.05 -16.97 12.73
CA LEU A 3 16.71 -16.69 12.18
C LEU A 3 16.26 -17.90 11.37
N SER A 4 15.27 -18.63 11.85
CA SER A 4 14.63 -19.72 11.10
C SER A 4 13.41 -19.20 10.37
N VAL A 5 13.48 -19.17 9.05
CA VAL A 5 12.35 -18.84 8.19
C VAL A 5 11.59 -20.14 7.89
N LYS A 6 10.25 -20.14 8.01
CA LYS A 6 9.45 -21.30 7.63
C LYS A 6 9.66 -21.60 6.14
N ARG A 7 9.88 -22.88 5.81
CA ARG A 7 10.14 -23.33 4.44
C ARG A 7 9.04 -22.93 3.44
N SER A 8 7.80 -22.82 3.92
CA SER A 8 6.66 -22.30 3.14
C SER A 8 6.89 -20.91 2.55
N PHE A 9 7.63 -20.04 3.22
CA PHE A 9 7.97 -18.71 2.68
C PHE A 9 9.06 -18.77 1.62
N LEU A 10 9.90 -19.82 1.64
CA LEU A 10 10.95 -20.02 0.63
C LEU A 10 10.37 -20.54 -0.68
N HIS A 11 9.28 -21.31 -0.64
CA HIS A 11 8.56 -21.74 -1.86
C HIS A 11 8.05 -20.57 -2.69
N LEU A 12 7.75 -19.42 -2.06
CA LEU A 12 7.41 -18.20 -2.79
C LEU A 12 8.62 -17.68 -3.61
N VAL A 13 9.84 -17.84 -3.08
CA VAL A 13 11.09 -17.38 -3.71
C VAL A 13 11.59 -18.39 -4.76
N GLU A 14 11.13 -19.64 -4.73
CA GLU A 14 11.48 -20.66 -5.72
C GLU A 14 10.91 -20.33 -7.11
N ASP A 15 9.75 -19.66 -7.19
CA ASP A 15 9.13 -19.26 -8.46
C ASP A 15 8.70 -17.79 -8.46
N ILE A 16 9.70 -16.91 -8.52
CA ILE A 16 9.50 -15.45 -8.60
C ILE A 16 8.77 -15.05 -9.89
N ASP A 17 8.89 -15.82 -10.96
CA ASP A 17 8.24 -15.47 -12.23
C ASP A 17 6.73 -15.75 -12.18
N SER A 18 6.27 -16.72 -11.39
CA SER A 18 4.85 -16.89 -11.09
C SER A 18 4.27 -15.72 -10.28
N ILE A 19 5.03 -15.17 -9.32
CA ILE A 19 4.64 -13.99 -8.53
C ILE A 19 4.31 -12.83 -9.47
N LYS A 20 5.14 -12.58 -10.48
CA LYS A 20 4.92 -11.48 -11.44
C LYS A 20 3.64 -11.66 -12.28
N LYS A 21 3.17 -12.89 -12.46
CA LYS A 21 1.98 -13.22 -13.26
C LYS A 21 0.69 -13.19 -12.43
N MET A 22 0.78 -13.07 -11.11
CA MET A 22 -0.40 -12.99 -10.26
C MET A 22 -1.16 -11.69 -10.49
N ASN A 23 -2.49 -11.78 -10.48
CA ASN A 23 -3.35 -10.62 -10.40
C ASN A 23 -3.35 -10.08 -8.96
N TRP A 24 -2.36 -9.26 -8.64
CA TRP A 24 -2.19 -8.67 -7.31
C TRP A 24 -3.38 -7.80 -6.90
N ALA A 25 -4.02 -7.12 -7.86
CA ALA A 25 -5.18 -6.29 -7.57
C ALA A 25 -6.38 -7.13 -7.11
N GLU A 26 -6.69 -8.20 -7.83
CA GLU A 26 -7.75 -9.15 -7.44
C GLU A 26 -7.41 -9.83 -6.11
N PHE A 27 -6.18 -10.33 -5.95
CA PHE A 27 -5.75 -10.97 -4.72
C PHE A 27 -5.93 -10.07 -3.49
N VAL A 28 -5.45 -8.81 -3.57
CA VAL A 28 -5.58 -7.84 -2.48
C VAL A 28 -7.04 -7.50 -2.22
N LEU A 29 -7.87 -7.35 -3.25
CA LEU A 29 -9.29 -7.08 -3.10
C LEU A 29 -10.02 -8.24 -2.40
N SER A 30 -9.79 -9.48 -2.85
CA SER A 30 -10.41 -10.68 -2.26
C SER A 30 -10.05 -10.83 -0.79
N TYR A 31 -8.78 -10.63 -0.42
CA TYR A 31 -8.33 -10.70 0.97
C TYR A 31 -8.92 -9.57 1.82
N LEU A 32 -9.05 -8.36 1.28
CA LEU A 32 -9.68 -7.26 2.00
C LEU A 32 -11.16 -7.54 2.27
N VAL A 33 -11.90 -8.01 1.26
CA VAL A 33 -13.32 -8.37 1.42
C VAL A 33 -13.48 -9.44 2.49
N HIS A 34 -12.68 -10.52 2.40
CA HIS A 34 -12.71 -11.60 3.39
C HIS A 34 -12.43 -11.10 4.81
N GLY A 35 -11.36 -10.31 5.00
CA GLY A 35 -11.02 -9.76 6.32
C GLY A 35 -12.10 -8.84 6.89
N ILE A 36 -12.81 -8.09 6.03
CA ILE A 36 -13.96 -7.26 6.44
C ILE A 36 -15.14 -8.13 6.86
N GLU A 37 -15.41 -9.22 6.14
CA GLU A 37 -16.48 -10.16 6.48
C GLU A 37 -16.23 -10.83 7.83
N GLU A 38 -15.02 -11.35 8.07
CA GLU A 38 -14.63 -11.95 9.35
C GLU A 38 -14.76 -10.96 10.52
N PHE A 39 -14.34 -9.71 10.30
CA PHE A 39 -14.49 -8.64 11.28
C PHE A 39 -15.96 -8.35 11.59
N LYS A 40 -16.82 -8.24 10.56
CA LYS A 40 -18.27 -8.02 10.72
C LYS A 40 -18.95 -9.18 11.45
N MET A 41 -18.50 -10.41 11.19
CA MET A 41 -18.96 -11.62 11.90
C MET A 41 -18.43 -11.72 13.35
N LYS A 42 -17.66 -10.72 13.83
CA LYS A 42 -17.02 -10.69 15.15
C LYS A 42 -16.10 -11.88 15.42
N GLN A 43 -15.56 -12.50 14.36
CA GLN A 43 -14.60 -13.58 14.50
C GLN A 43 -13.20 -13.04 14.85
N GLN A 44 -12.95 -11.76 14.60
CA GLN A 44 -11.66 -11.11 14.83
C GLN A 44 -11.83 -9.69 15.41
N SER A 45 -10.82 -9.20 16.13
CA SER A 45 -10.79 -7.86 16.76
C SER A 45 -10.49 -6.72 15.78
N GLY A 46 -10.08 -7.05 14.56
CA GLY A 46 -9.78 -6.10 13.49
C GLY A 46 -9.78 -6.79 12.13
N VAL A 47 -9.64 -6.00 11.08
CA VAL A 47 -9.51 -6.52 9.71
C VAL A 47 -8.07 -7.03 9.52
N CYS A 48 -7.92 -8.32 9.31
CA CYS A 48 -6.62 -8.96 9.09
C CYS A 48 -6.16 -8.88 7.63
N GLY A 49 -4.99 -9.48 7.33
CA GLY A 49 -4.50 -9.66 5.96
C GLY A 49 -3.84 -8.41 5.38
N CYS A 50 -4.28 -7.98 4.20
CA CYS A 50 -3.62 -6.96 3.38
C CYS A 50 -3.90 -5.51 3.82
N LEU A 51 -4.69 -5.29 4.88
CA LEU A 51 -5.03 -3.93 5.31
C LEU A 51 -3.80 -3.10 5.68
N LEU A 52 -2.83 -3.70 6.38
CA LEU A 52 -1.57 -3.00 6.69
C LEU A 52 -0.88 -2.58 5.39
N PHE A 53 -0.71 -3.50 4.44
CA PHE A 53 -0.14 -3.19 3.12
C PHE A 53 -0.87 -2.03 2.44
N LEU A 54 -2.20 -2.02 2.44
CA LEU A 54 -2.99 -0.94 1.85
C LEU A 54 -2.77 0.40 2.56
N MET A 55 -2.65 0.42 3.88
CA MET A 55 -2.31 1.63 4.64
C MET A 55 -0.91 2.14 4.26
N LEU A 56 0.07 1.25 4.17
CA LEU A 56 1.43 1.59 3.77
C LEU A 56 1.48 2.09 2.33
N PHE A 57 0.79 1.40 1.42
CA PHE A 57 0.69 1.77 0.02
C PHE A 57 0.02 3.13 -0.15
N TYR A 58 -1.06 3.40 0.57
CA TYR A 58 -1.72 4.69 0.57
C TYR A 58 -0.79 5.81 1.06
N HIS A 59 -0.11 5.57 2.19
CA HIS A 59 0.84 6.53 2.77
C HIS A 59 2.06 6.76 1.87
N GLU A 60 2.50 5.74 1.14
CA GLU A 60 3.64 5.84 0.22
C GLU A 60 3.34 6.78 -0.94
N HIS A 61 2.11 6.74 -1.43
CA HIS A 61 1.71 7.36 -2.70
C HIS A 61 0.91 8.65 -2.55
N ILE A 62 0.58 9.03 -1.31
CA ILE A 62 -0.04 10.31 -1.04
C ILE A 62 1.03 11.42 -0.96
N SER A 63 0.77 12.51 -1.69
CA SER A 63 1.56 13.74 -1.63
C SER A 63 0.65 14.92 -1.34
N PHE A 64 1.08 15.75 -0.39
CA PHE A 64 0.48 17.06 -0.13
C PHE A 64 1.24 18.18 -0.83
N GLU A 65 2.40 17.87 -1.42
CA GLU A 65 3.24 18.81 -2.14
C GLU A 65 3.08 18.60 -3.65
N GLU A 66 3.25 19.67 -4.42
CA GLU A 66 3.19 19.61 -5.89
C GLU A 66 4.28 18.71 -6.48
N LYS A 67 5.41 18.54 -5.78
CA LYS A 67 6.56 17.76 -6.25
C LYS A 67 6.71 16.48 -5.43
N PHE A 68 6.43 15.35 -6.07
CA PHE A 68 6.77 14.04 -5.53
C PHE A 68 8.21 13.72 -5.94
N LEU A 69 9.08 13.46 -4.96
CA LEU A 69 10.42 12.92 -5.24
C LEU A 69 10.28 11.44 -5.60
N PRO A 70 10.76 11.00 -6.79
CA PRO A 70 10.81 9.58 -7.15
C PRO A 70 11.53 8.77 -6.07
N LEU A 71 11.07 7.52 -5.83
CA LEU A 71 11.60 6.66 -4.76
C LEU A 71 13.12 6.55 -4.75
N TYR A 72 13.74 6.43 -5.93
CA TYR A 72 15.19 6.30 -6.09
C TYR A 72 15.99 7.58 -5.80
N THR A 73 15.32 8.73 -5.69
CA THR A 73 15.95 10.03 -5.36
C THR A 73 15.79 10.43 -3.91
N ARG A 74 15.05 9.66 -3.11
CA ARG A 74 14.74 10.03 -1.74
C ARG A 74 15.95 9.79 -0.83
N PRO A 75 16.27 10.75 0.06
CA PRO A 75 17.43 10.65 0.96
C PRO A 75 17.23 9.60 2.06
N CYS A 76 15.97 9.25 2.37
CA CYS A 76 15.63 8.22 3.34
C CYS A 76 14.44 7.37 2.86
N PRO A 77 14.35 6.08 3.27
CA PRO A 77 13.16 5.28 3.04
C PRO A 77 11.97 5.90 3.78
N ARG A 78 10.77 5.90 3.16
CA ARG A 78 9.59 6.56 3.74
C ARG A 78 9.12 5.97 5.07
N ILE A 79 9.57 4.75 5.43
CA ILE A 79 9.36 4.18 6.77
C ILE A 79 9.90 5.07 7.90
N THR A 80 10.89 5.94 7.62
CA THR A 80 11.39 6.90 8.62
C THR A 80 10.37 7.99 8.96
N ALA A 81 9.35 8.18 8.11
CA ALA A 81 8.25 9.10 8.35
C ALA A 81 7.01 8.40 8.94
N TRP A 82 7.19 7.22 9.55
CA TRP A 82 6.12 6.44 10.18
C TRP A 82 6.24 6.42 11.72
N GLY A 83 6.90 7.41 12.31
CA GLY A 83 6.78 7.63 13.75
C GLY A 83 5.36 8.08 14.10
N ASP A 84 5.02 7.95 15.38
CA ASP A 84 3.67 8.27 15.86
C ASP A 84 3.27 9.71 15.52
N ASP A 85 4.21 10.66 15.62
CA ASP A 85 4.00 12.07 15.34
C ASP A 85 3.77 12.33 13.85
N GLU A 86 4.58 11.75 12.97
CA GLU A 86 4.45 11.91 11.51
C GLU A 86 3.15 11.31 10.98
N VAL A 87 2.78 10.12 11.48
CA VAL A 87 1.51 9.47 11.12
C VAL A 87 0.32 10.30 11.60
N LEU A 88 0.42 10.87 12.80
CA LEU A 88 -0.64 11.70 13.36
C LEU A 88 -0.80 13.02 12.59
N ASP A 89 0.31 13.68 12.23
CA ASP A 89 0.28 14.89 11.39
C ASP A 89 -0.33 14.60 10.02
N MET A 90 0.09 13.52 9.36
CA MET A 90 -0.48 13.12 8.07
C MET A 90 -1.99 12.90 8.16
N LYS A 91 -2.47 12.16 9.18
CA LYS A 91 -3.91 11.94 9.39
C LYS A 91 -4.66 13.26 9.58
N ARG A 92 -4.10 14.21 10.34
CA ARG A 92 -4.70 15.54 10.54
C ARG A 92 -4.78 16.32 9.22
N ARG A 93 -3.70 16.32 8.43
CA ARG A 93 -3.64 16.98 7.11
C ARG A 93 -4.65 16.40 6.14
N LEU A 94 -4.74 15.08 6.06
CA LEU A 94 -5.74 14.39 5.23
C LEU A 94 -7.16 14.79 5.62
N LYS A 95 -7.45 14.77 6.92
CA LYS A 95 -8.78 15.15 7.43
C LYS A 95 -9.10 16.61 7.09
N LYS A 96 -8.13 17.53 7.24
CA LYS A 96 -8.31 18.95 6.91
C LYS A 96 -8.56 19.18 5.42
N LEU A 97 -7.90 18.40 4.57
CA LEU A 97 -8.08 18.47 3.13
C LEU A 97 -9.33 17.70 2.66
N GLY A 98 -10.09 17.02 3.52
CA GLY A 98 -11.25 16.23 3.07
C GLY A 98 -10.90 14.87 2.44
N GLY A 99 -9.65 14.43 2.59
CA GLY A 99 -9.18 13.11 2.16
C GLY A 99 -9.06 12.95 0.65
N TYR A 100 -9.19 11.70 0.18
CA TYR A 100 -8.99 11.32 -1.23
C TYR A 100 -9.97 12.01 -2.21
N ALA A 101 -11.16 12.39 -1.75
CA ALA A 101 -12.17 13.01 -2.60
C ALA A 101 -11.88 14.50 -2.91
N ASN A 102 -10.79 15.06 -2.38
CA ASN A 102 -10.42 16.44 -2.61
C ASN A 102 -9.31 16.56 -3.65
N ASP A 103 -9.50 17.40 -4.66
CA ASP A 103 -8.56 17.64 -5.76
C ASP A 103 -7.17 18.13 -5.31
N ASN A 104 -7.07 18.68 -4.10
CA ASN A 104 -5.80 19.11 -3.51
C ASN A 104 -4.98 17.94 -2.94
N VAL A 105 -5.56 16.74 -2.84
CA VAL A 105 -4.85 15.52 -2.42
C VAL A 105 -4.45 14.73 -3.66
N LYS A 106 -3.16 14.82 -4.03
CA LYS A 106 -2.64 14.10 -5.20
C LYS A 106 -2.17 12.70 -4.79
N ILE A 107 -2.75 11.67 -5.40
CA ILE A 107 -2.23 10.29 -5.35
C ILE A 107 -1.40 10.04 -6.61
N TRP A 108 -0.09 9.83 -6.43
CA TRP A 108 0.85 9.84 -7.54
C TRP A 108 0.81 8.57 -8.42
N VAL A 109 0.31 7.43 -7.89
CA VAL A 109 0.15 6.17 -8.65
C VAL A 109 -0.78 6.33 -9.84
N ILE A 110 -1.79 7.20 -9.72
CA ILE A 110 -2.91 7.22 -10.65
C ILE A 110 -2.58 8.01 -11.94
N GLN A 111 -1.60 8.92 -11.92
CA GLN A 111 -1.34 9.79 -13.08
C GLN A 111 -0.21 9.34 -14.01
N ASN A 112 0.79 8.61 -13.49
CA ASN A 112 1.97 8.22 -14.27
C ASN A 112 2.06 6.70 -14.51
N GLU A 113 1.79 5.84 -13.52
CA GLU A 113 1.94 4.39 -13.70
C GLU A 113 0.73 3.72 -14.38
N ILE A 114 -0.49 4.19 -14.11
CA ILE A 114 -1.68 3.67 -14.82
C ILE A 114 -1.63 4.05 -16.31
N ARG A 115 -1.11 5.24 -16.64
CA ARG A 115 -0.91 5.69 -18.03
C ARG A 115 0.00 4.72 -18.78
N ASP A 116 1.13 4.35 -18.20
CA ASP A 116 2.07 3.37 -18.77
C ASP A 116 1.49 1.94 -18.85
N CYS A 117 0.51 1.60 -18.01
CA CYS A 117 -0.21 0.32 -18.08
C CYS A 117 -1.33 0.31 -19.13
N VAL A 118 -1.95 1.46 -19.42
CA VAL A 118 -2.97 1.61 -20.47
C VAL A 118 -2.31 1.70 -21.85
N ASP A 119 -1.22 2.46 -21.97
CA ASP A 119 -0.52 2.67 -23.24
C ASP A 119 0.24 1.43 -23.74
N ARG A 120 0.56 0.47 -22.86
CA ARG A 120 1.13 -0.84 -23.25
C ARG A 120 0.11 -1.86 -23.76
N ASN A 121 -1.18 -1.58 -23.59
CA ASN A 121 -2.28 -2.43 -24.07
C ASN A 121 -3.01 -1.83 -25.29
N ALA A 122 -2.45 -0.78 -25.90
CA ALA A 122 -2.96 -0.12 -27.10
C ALA A 122 -2.13 -0.47 -28.35
#